data_AF-A0A813AFN3-F1
#
_entry.id   AF-A0A813AFN3-F1
#
_cell.length_a   1.000
_cell.length_b   1.000
_cell.length_c   1.000
_cell.angle_alpha   90.00
_cell.angle_beta   90.00
_cell.angle_gamma   90.00
#
_symmetry.space_group_name_H-M   'P 1'
#
loop_
_entity.id
_entity.type
_entity.pdbx_description
1 polymer ?
#
loop_
_entity_poly.entity_id
_entity_poly.type
_entity_poly.pdbx_seq_one_letter_code
_entity_poly.pdbx_strand_id
1 'polypeptide(L)'
;MAMAGVHEDLAELIREFGLPDRLLRTFQEKAVTSINAVIKTFEDDEQFADFILQQEVLGSKSLRLRLALKMVYMEAVQRARSRGQVPRMSSSPVSSSAPSPPATDNEEAPEESPTEDEDEDEASPPPPPPPPPPDASGPAWRP
;
A
#
# COMPACT_ATOMS: atom_id res chain seq x y z
N MET A 1 10.37 -24.57 9.66
CA MET A 1 9.34 -24.80 10.71
C MET A 1 8.02 -24.41 10.08
N ALA A 2 7.19 -25.39 9.70
CA ALA A 2 5.90 -25.09 9.09
C ALA A 2 5.02 -24.38 10.14
N MET A 3 4.65 -23.13 9.89
CA MET A 3 3.77 -22.33 10.75
C MET A 3 2.35 -22.89 10.67
N ALA A 4 2.11 -23.98 11.42
CA ALA A 4 0.87 -24.74 11.43
C ALA A 4 -0.30 -23.85 11.85
N GLY A 5 -1.06 -23.35 10.88
CA GLY A 5 -2.32 -22.63 11.12
C GLY A 5 -2.54 -21.38 10.27
N VAL A 6 -1.50 -20.77 9.70
CA VAL A 6 -1.63 -19.65 8.76
C VAL A 6 -1.25 -20.11 7.35
N HIS A 7 -2.09 -19.78 6.38
CA HIS A 7 -1.86 -20.08 4.98
C HIS A 7 -0.58 -19.42 4.49
N GLU A 8 0.20 -20.14 3.68
CA GLU A 8 1.53 -19.71 3.22
C GLU A 8 1.47 -18.35 2.53
N ASP A 9 0.49 -18.13 1.64
CA ASP A 9 0.27 -16.82 0.99
C ASP A 9 0.17 -15.64 1.98
N LEU A 10 -0.52 -15.83 3.11
CA LEU A 10 -0.70 -14.76 4.11
C LEU A 10 0.57 -14.57 4.94
N ALA A 11 1.25 -15.67 5.29
CA ALA A 11 2.52 -15.59 5.99
C ALA A 11 3.61 -14.92 5.15
N GLU A 12 3.61 -15.16 3.84
CA GLU A 12 4.51 -14.52 2.89
C GLU A 12 4.28 -13.01 2.83
N LEU A 13 3.03 -12.57 2.72
CA LEU A 13 2.67 -11.14 2.77
C LEU A 13 3.17 -10.47 4.04
N ILE A 14 2.96 -11.12 5.18
CA ILE A 14 3.39 -10.59 6.47
C ILE A 14 4.91 -10.38 6.50
N ARG A 15 5.67 -11.34 5.96
CA ARG A 15 7.13 -11.23 5.85
C ARG A 15 7.57 -10.17 4.83
N GLU A 16 6.90 -10.08 3.69
CA GLU A 16 7.21 -9.15 2.60
C GLU A 16 7.08 -7.69 3.06
N PHE A 17 6.04 -7.38 3.84
CA PHE A 17 5.84 -6.06 4.42
C PHE A 17 6.63 -5.82 5.71
N GLY A 18 7.50 -6.76 6.11
CA GLY A 18 8.37 -6.62 7.29
C GLY A 18 7.61 -6.58 8.61
N LEU A 19 6.43 -7.22 8.68
CA LEU A 19 5.66 -7.33 9.91
C LEU A 19 6.31 -8.34 10.86
N PRO A 20 6.33 -8.06 12.17
CA PRO A 20 6.99 -8.94 13.14
C PRO A 20 6.25 -10.28 13.28
N ASP A 21 6.99 -11.39 13.41
CA ASP A 21 6.44 -12.74 13.53
C ASP A 21 5.43 -12.91 14.67
N ARG A 22 5.56 -12.10 15.72
CA ARG A 22 4.59 -12.10 16.84
C ARG A 22 3.17 -11.79 16.39
N LEU A 23 2.99 -11.03 15.30
CA LEU A 23 1.67 -10.78 14.73
C LEU A 23 1.05 -12.05 14.17
N LEU A 24 1.83 -13.00 13.63
CA LEU A 24 1.28 -14.27 13.14
C LEU A 24 0.49 -15.00 14.22
N ARG A 25 0.91 -14.88 15.49
CA ARG A 25 0.13 -15.40 16.62
C ARG A 25 -1.19 -14.65 16.79
N THR A 26 -1.19 -13.32 16.71
CA THR A 26 -2.42 -12.51 16.73
C THR A 26 -3.37 -12.90 15.61
N PHE A 27 -2.85 -13.08 14.38
CA PHE A 27 -3.64 -13.56 13.24
C PHE A 27 -4.31 -14.92 13.53
N GLN A 28 -3.58 -15.86 14.13
CA GLN A 28 -4.15 -17.15 14.55
C GLN A 28 -5.21 -17.02 15.65
N GLU A 29 -4.91 -16.26 16.71
CA GLU A 29 -5.83 -16.03 17.83
C GLU A 29 -7.14 -15.38 17.37
N LYS A 30 -7.06 -14.51 16.35
CA LYS A 30 -8.20 -13.83 15.74
C LYS A 30 -8.86 -14.61 14.60
N ALA A 31 -8.44 -15.86 14.36
CA ALA A 31 -8.90 -16.71 13.25
C ALA A 31 -8.73 -16.10 11.84
N VAL A 32 -7.81 -15.15 11.68
CA VAL A 32 -7.41 -14.56 10.40
C VAL A 32 -6.27 -15.38 9.82
N THR A 33 -6.60 -16.56 9.29
CA THR A 33 -5.60 -17.56 8.90
C THR A 33 -5.27 -17.58 7.40
N SER A 34 -6.01 -16.86 6.57
CA SER A 34 -5.80 -16.86 5.11
C SER A 34 -6.24 -15.55 4.46
N ILE A 35 -5.79 -15.30 3.23
CA ILE A 35 -6.27 -14.18 2.38
C ILE A 35 -7.80 -14.22 2.27
N ASN A 36 -8.39 -15.40 2.11
CA ASN A 36 -9.84 -15.55 2.01
C ASN A 36 -10.56 -15.18 3.33
N ALA A 37 -9.96 -15.47 4.47
CA ALA A 37 -10.47 -15.03 5.77
C ALA A 37 -10.43 -13.50 5.88
N VAL A 38 -9.35 -12.86 5.40
CA VAL A 38 -9.22 -11.40 5.39
C VAL A 38 -10.35 -10.75 4.57
N ILE A 39 -10.47 -11.08 3.28
CA ILE A 39 -11.41 -10.41 2.36
C ILE A 39 -12.90 -10.68 2.64
N LYS A 40 -13.20 -11.72 3.44
CA LYS A 40 -14.57 -12.08 3.84
C LYS A 40 -14.98 -11.49 5.18
N THR A 41 -14.00 -11.24 6.05
CA THR A 41 -14.24 -10.77 7.42
C THR A 41 -14.20 -9.24 7.50
N PHE A 42 -13.33 -8.61 6.71
CA PHE A 42 -13.13 -7.16 6.73
C PHE A 42 -13.63 -6.52 5.44
N GLU A 43 -14.23 -5.34 5.57
CA GLU A 43 -14.75 -4.53 4.47
C GLU A 43 -13.66 -3.59 3.92
N ASP A 44 -12.84 -3.03 4.81
CA ASP A 44 -11.82 -2.04 4.49
C ASP A 44 -10.51 -2.25 5.28
N ASP A 45 -9.47 -1.51 4.88
CA ASP A 45 -8.13 -1.62 5.45
C ASP A 45 -8.02 -1.04 6.86
N GLU A 46 -8.82 -0.03 7.22
CA GLU A 46 -8.85 0.55 8.56
C GLU A 46 -9.43 -0.48 9.55
N GLN A 47 -10.56 -1.08 9.20
CA GLN A 47 -11.21 -2.12 10.01
C GLN A 47 -10.27 -3.29 10.26
N PHE A 48 -9.56 -3.74 9.22
CA PHE A 48 -8.56 -4.80 9.35
C PHE A 48 -7.41 -4.40 10.27
N ALA A 49 -6.79 -3.25 10.02
CA ALA A 49 -5.63 -2.80 10.78
C ALA A 49 -5.97 -2.58 12.25
N ASP A 50 -7.08 -1.90 12.53
CA ASP A 50 -7.52 -1.62 13.91
C ASP A 50 -7.88 -2.91 14.65
N PHE A 51 -8.53 -3.88 13.99
CA PHE A 51 -8.87 -5.17 14.60
C PHE A 51 -7.63 -5.98 15.04
N ILE A 52 -6.59 -6.01 14.20
CA ILE A 52 -5.33 -6.70 14.52
C ILE A 52 -4.57 -5.94 15.61
N LEU A 53 -4.55 -4.61 15.55
CA LEU A 53 -3.84 -3.76 16.53
C LEU A 53 -4.54 -3.65 17.88
N GLN A 54 -5.83 -4.00 17.98
CA GLN A 54 -6.62 -3.89 19.20
C GLN A 54 -6.05 -4.70 20.39
N GLN A 55 -5.34 -5.79 20.11
CA GLN A 55 -4.80 -6.69 21.14
C GLN A 55 -3.31 -6.43 21.43
N GLU A 56 -2.59 -5.73 20.55
CA GLU A 56 -1.18 -5.41 20.79
C GLU A 56 -1.03 -4.23 21.77
N VAL A 57 -0.74 -4.56 23.03
CA VAL A 57 -0.31 -3.62 24.09
C VAL A 57 0.92 -2.77 23.67
N LEU A 58 1.63 -3.18 22.61
CA LEU A 58 2.91 -2.62 22.16
C LEU A 58 2.83 -1.78 20.87
N GLY A 59 1.71 -1.73 20.15
CA GLY A 59 1.75 -1.42 18.71
C GLY A 59 0.73 -0.43 18.14
N SER A 60 -0.38 -0.16 18.84
CA SER A 60 -1.50 0.64 18.31
C SER A 60 -1.16 2.08 17.91
N LYS A 61 0.04 2.57 18.23
CA LYS A 61 0.54 3.91 17.86
C LYS A 61 1.57 3.91 16.72
N SER A 62 2.10 2.76 16.31
CA SER A 62 3.12 2.72 15.26
C SER A 62 2.48 2.94 13.90
N LEU A 63 2.61 4.15 13.36
CA LEU A 63 2.07 4.53 12.06
C LEU A 63 2.62 3.64 10.95
N ARG A 64 3.90 3.25 11.04
CA ARG A 64 4.54 2.29 10.14
C ARG A 64 3.85 0.93 10.17
N LEU A 65 3.52 0.43 11.36
CA LEU A 65 2.88 -0.87 11.52
C LEU A 65 1.46 -0.87 10.97
N ARG A 66 0.69 0.18 11.27
CA ARG A 66 -0.65 0.39 10.71
C ARG A 66 -0.60 0.42 9.19
N LEU A 67 0.33 1.19 8.60
CA LEU A 67 0.48 1.27 7.15
C LEU A 67 0.82 -0.10 6.55
N ALA A 68 1.74 -0.86 7.15
CA ALA A 68 2.09 -2.19 6.67
C ALA A 68 0.88 -3.16 6.70
N LEU A 69 0.05 -3.11 7.75
CA LEU A 69 -1.19 -3.90 7.80
C LEU A 69 -2.18 -3.50 6.70
N LYS A 70 -2.36 -2.20 6.45
CA LYS A 70 -3.21 -1.73 5.35
C LYS A 70 -2.72 -2.22 4.00
N MET A 71 -1.41 -2.19 3.77
CA MET A 71 -0.81 -2.72 2.54
C MET A 71 -1.03 -4.23 2.40
N VAL A 72 -0.92 -4.99 3.50
CA VAL A 72 -1.26 -6.43 3.50
C VAL A 72 -2.71 -6.65 3.12
N TYR A 73 -3.66 -5.84 3.60
CA TYR A 73 -5.06 -5.95 3.23
C TYR A 73 -5.29 -5.65 1.74
N MET A 74 -4.74 -4.55 1.25
CA MET A 74 -4.84 -4.16 -0.17
C MET A 74 -4.27 -5.25 -1.09
N GLU A 75 -3.11 -5.80 -0.74
CA GLU A 75 -2.47 -6.87 -1.49
C GLU A 75 -3.27 -8.18 -1.40
N ALA A 76 -3.84 -8.52 -0.24
CA ALA A 76 -4.73 -9.67 -0.08
C ALA A 76 -5.97 -9.55 -0.98
N VAL A 77 -6.57 -8.37 -1.05
CA VAL A 77 -7.69 -8.05 -1.96
C VAL A 77 -7.26 -8.20 -3.42
N GLN A 78 -6.10 -7.66 -3.79
CA GLN A 78 -5.57 -7.73 -5.15
C GLN A 78 -5.33 -9.18 -5.58
N ARG A 79 -4.67 -9.99 -4.74
CA ARG A 79 -4.46 -11.42 -4.98
C ARG A 79 -5.77 -12.20 -5.07
N ALA A 80 -6.76 -11.85 -4.25
CA ALA A 80 -8.09 -12.47 -4.31
C ALA A 80 -8.80 -12.18 -5.65
N ARG A 81 -8.76 -10.93 -6.13
CA ARG A 81 -9.34 -10.54 -7.43
C ARG A 81 -8.64 -11.25 -8.59
N SER A 82 -7.32 -11.34 -8.58
CA SER A 82 -6.56 -12.08 -9.60
C SER A 82 -6.92 -13.58 -9.64
N ARG A 83 -7.40 -14.15 -8.53
CA ARG A 83 -7.88 -15.53 -8.42
C ARG A 83 -9.39 -15.68 -8.66
N GLY A 84 -10.07 -14.62 -9.11
CA GLY A 84 -11.51 -14.64 -9.41
C GLY A 84 -12.42 -14.60 -8.17
N GLN A 85 -11.89 -14.30 -6.98
CA GLN A 85 -12.71 -14.06 -5.80
C GLN A 85 -13.14 -12.60 -5.77
N VAL A 86 -14.41 -12.34 -5.46
CA VAL A 86 -14.95 -10.99 -5.30
C VAL A 86 -14.92 -10.62 -3.81
N PRO A 87 -14.02 -9.73 -3.38
CA PRO A 87 -14.01 -9.23 -2.00
C PRO A 87 -15.32 -8.53 -1.66
N ARG A 88 -15.73 -8.56 -0.39
CA ARG A 88 -16.87 -7.80 0.14
C ARG A 88 -16.52 -6.32 0.23
N MET A 89 -16.21 -5.68 -0.90
CA MET A 89 -15.99 -4.24 -0.95
C MET A 89 -17.28 -3.57 -1.36
N SER A 90 -17.80 -2.71 -0.47
CA SER A 90 -18.87 -1.78 -0.80
C SER A 90 -18.47 -0.98 -2.02
N SER A 91 -19.32 -1.03 -3.03
CA SER A 91 -19.13 -0.42 -4.34
C SER A 91 -19.09 1.11 -4.22
N SER A 92 -17.91 1.66 -3.95
CA SER A 92 -17.56 3.01 -4.34
C SER A 92 -16.55 2.90 -5.47
N PRO A 93 -16.76 3.60 -6.60
CA PRO A 93 -15.98 3.38 -7.80
C PRO A 93 -14.51 3.74 -7.51
N VAL A 94 -13.66 2.72 -7.47
CA VAL A 94 -12.25 2.91 -7.78
C VAL A 94 -12.22 3.39 -9.23
N SER A 95 -11.76 4.62 -9.46
CA SER A 95 -11.37 5.06 -10.79
C SER A 95 -10.32 4.07 -11.29
N SER A 96 -10.79 3.10 -12.06
CA SER A 96 -9.96 2.08 -12.66
C SER A 96 -9.21 2.75 -13.80
N SER A 97 -7.94 3.08 -13.58
CA SER A 97 -6.96 2.94 -14.65
C SER A 97 -6.84 1.43 -14.90
N ALA A 98 -7.76 0.92 -15.72
CA ALA A 98 -7.67 -0.42 -16.26
C ALA A 98 -6.45 -0.47 -17.20
N PRO A 99 -5.58 -1.48 -17.14
CA PRO A 99 -4.71 -1.79 -18.27
C PRO A 99 -5.60 -2.25 -19.42
N SER A 100 -5.63 -1.48 -20.49
CA SER A 100 -6.34 -1.80 -21.73
C SER A 100 -5.92 -3.19 -22.25
N PRO A 101 -6.85 -4.04 -22.70
CA PRO A 101 -6.48 -5.24 -23.46
C PRO A 101 -5.84 -4.83 -24.80
N PRO A 102 -4.86 -5.59 -25.33
CA PRO A 102 -4.31 -5.30 -26.64
C PRO A 102 -5.39 -5.55 -27.70
N ALA A 103 -5.86 -4.47 -28.34
CA ALA A 103 -6.68 -4.58 -29.53
C ALA A 103 -5.81 -5.14 -30.66
N THR A 104 -6.11 -6.38 -31.06
CA THR A 104 -5.53 -7.00 -32.24
C THR A 104 -6.34 -6.51 -33.44
N ASP A 105 -5.65 -5.78 -34.32
CA ASP A 105 -5.74 -5.83 -35.78
C ASP A 105 -7.11 -5.62 -36.44
N ASN A 106 -7.31 -4.43 -37.01
CA ASN A 106 -7.92 -4.33 -38.34
C ASN A 106 -7.36 -3.12 -39.08
N GLU A 107 -6.92 -3.41 -40.30
CA GLU A 107 -6.12 -2.64 -41.24
C GLU A 107 -6.82 -1.39 -41.84
N GLU A 108 -6.01 -0.58 -42.55
CA GLU A 108 -6.35 0.45 -43.56
C GLU A 108 -6.53 1.90 -43.02
N ALA A 109 -5.85 2.96 -43.46
CA ALA A 109 -4.74 3.26 -44.38
C ALA A 109 -4.28 4.73 -44.07
N PRO A 110 -3.11 5.19 -44.55
CA PRO A 110 -2.42 6.38 -44.02
C PRO A 110 -2.74 7.67 -44.79
N GLU A 111 -2.76 8.82 -44.11
CA GLU A 111 -2.52 10.12 -44.75
C GLU A 111 -1.60 11.01 -43.88
N GLU A 112 -0.53 11.44 -44.55
CA GLU A 112 0.39 12.56 -44.31
C GLU A 112 -0.28 13.79 -43.67
N SER A 113 0.37 14.65 -42.89
CA SER A 113 1.70 15.28 -43.04
C SER A 113 2.09 16.03 -41.75
N PRO A 114 3.36 16.46 -41.61
CA PRO A 114 3.96 16.89 -40.35
C PRO A 114 3.78 18.38 -40.06
N THR A 115 3.77 18.74 -38.78
CA THR A 115 4.26 20.05 -38.33
C THR A 115 5.00 19.86 -37.01
N GLU A 116 6.31 20.00 -37.12
CA GLU A 116 7.22 20.41 -36.05
C GLU A 116 6.70 21.69 -35.41
N ASP A 117 6.58 21.70 -34.09
CA ASP A 117 6.79 22.89 -33.28
C ASP A 117 7.54 22.43 -32.02
N GLU A 118 8.86 22.62 -32.08
CA GLU A 118 9.73 22.72 -30.92
C GLU A 118 9.31 23.96 -30.13
N ASP A 119 8.79 23.77 -28.91
CA ASP A 119 8.85 24.80 -27.89
C ASP A 119 9.47 24.19 -26.62
N GLU A 120 10.79 24.34 -26.55
CA GLU A 120 11.59 24.27 -25.33
C GLU A 120 11.13 25.36 -24.36
N ASP A 121 10.16 25.06 -23.51
CA ASP A 121 9.93 25.87 -22.31
C ASP A 121 10.76 25.30 -21.15
N GLU A 122 12.02 25.71 -21.14
CA GLU A 122 12.99 25.54 -20.06
C GLU A 122 12.49 26.26 -18.79
N ALA A 123 11.61 25.58 -18.04
CA ALA A 123 11.20 26.02 -16.72
C ALA A 123 12.40 25.99 -15.77
N SER A 124 13.05 27.14 -15.62
CA SER A 124 14.18 27.38 -14.71
C SER A 124 13.94 26.75 -13.33
N PRO A 125 14.95 26.08 -12.72
CA PRO A 125 14.79 25.51 -11.39
C PRO A 125 14.49 26.62 -10.37
N PRO A 126 13.68 26.35 -9.34
CA PRO A 126 13.37 27.34 -8.31
C PRO A 126 14.66 27.78 -7.58
N PRO A 127 14.73 29.03 -7.11
CA PRO A 127 15.90 29.51 -6.39
C PRO A 127 16.12 28.70 -5.10
N PRO A 128 17.37 28.52 -4.66
CA PRO A 128 17.65 27.83 -3.41
C PRO A 128 17.06 28.58 -2.21
N PRO A 129 16.66 27.87 -1.14
CA PRO A 129 16.14 28.51 0.06
C PRO A 129 17.22 29.39 0.73
N PRO A 130 16.82 30.45 1.45
CA PRO A 130 17.76 31.27 2.22
C PRO A 130 18.42 30.43 3.33
N PRO A 131 19.67 30.76 3.72
CA PRO A 131 20.35 30.07 4.80
C PRO A 131 19.61 30.26 6.14
N PRO A 132 19.64 29.28 7.05
CA PRO A 132 19.06 29.43 8.37
C PRO A 132 19.79 30.53 9.17
N PRO A 133 19.09 31.25 10.05
CA PRO A 133 19.72 32.22 10.95
C PRO A 133 20.73 31.50 11.86
N PRO A 134 21.85 32.15 12.23
CA PRO A 134 22.79 31.56 13.18
C PRO A 134 22.11 31.37 14.54
N ASP A 135 22.26 30.17 15.12
CA ASP A 135 21.84 29.78 16.46
C ASP A 135 22.30 30.82 17.50
N ALA A 136 21.40 31.73 17.86
CA ALA A 136 21.59 32.65 18.97
C ALA A 136 20.84 32.12 20.18
N SER A 137 21.62 31.71 21.19
CA SER A 137 21.19 31.27 22.53
C SER A 137 20.82 29.80 22.69
N GLY A 138 21.79 28.93 22.43
CA GLY A 138 22.02 27.85 23.38
C GLY A 138 22.37 28.46 24.74
N PRO A 139 21.81 27.97 25.88
CA PRO A 139 22.12 28.52 27.19
C PRO A 139 23.62 28.38 27.47
N ALA A 140 24.28 29.52 27.64
CA ALA A 140 25.64 29.59 28.13
C ALA A 140 25.74 28.87 29.48
N TRP A 141 26.75 28.01 29.59
CA TRP A 141 27.06 27.21 30.76
C TRP A 141 27.10 28.05 32.06
N ARG A 142 26.37 27.56 33.09
CA ARG A 142 26.73 27.33 34.53
C ARG A 142 27.46 28.47 35.32
N PRO A 143 27.30 28.62 36.65
CA PRO A 143 27.05 27.60 37.69
C PRO A 143 25.77 27.77 38.53
#